data_AF-A0A7R9NX68-F1
#
_entry.id   AF-A0A7R9NX68-F1
#
_cell.length_a   1.000
_cell.length_b   1.000
_cell.length_c   1.000
_cell.angle_alpha   90.00
_cell.angle_beta   90.00
_cell.angle_gamma   90.00
#
_symmetry.space_group_name_H-M   'P 1'
#
loop_
_entity.id
_entity.type
_entity.pdbx_description
1 polymer ?
#
loop_
_entity_poly.entity_id
_entity_poly.type
_entity_poly.pdbx_seq_one_letter_code
_entity_poly.pdbx_strand_id
1 'polypeptide(L)'
;MVKETTYYDTLGVKPNCTMDELKKAYRKLALKYHPDKNPNEGEKFKQISQAYEVLSTEEKRKIYDMGGEQALKEGGSGGGFSSPMDIFDMFFGGGRGSMRSRRPQKGKDVIHQLSVSLDELYNGSVRKLALQKNVICEKCEGRGGKKGSVEQCPPCRGTGMQVQVQQLAPGMIQQIQTMCRECQGTGERINPKDRCKTCQGKKTFGQ
;
A
#
# COMPACT_ATOMS: atom_id res chain seq x y z
N MET A 1 -7.02 -38.35 6.62
CA MET A 1 -5.93 -38.37 5.61
C MET A 1 -6.31 -37.39 4.52
N VAL A 2 -5.34 -36.66 3.96
CA VAL A 2 -5.57 -35.66 2.92
C VAL A 2 -5.82 -36.38 1.59
N LYS A 3 -6.83 -35.96 0.82
CA LYS A 3 -7.21 -36.60 -0.44
C LYS A 3 -6.18 -36.38 -1.56
N GLU A 4 -5.56 -35.20 -1.62
CA GLU A 4 -4.52 -34.85 -2.61
C GLU A 4 -3.37 -34.09 -1.95
N THR A 5 -2.12 -34.38 -2.33
CA THR A 5 -0.93 -33.71 -1.77
C THR A 5 -0.31 -32.68 -2.71
N THR A 6 -0.87 -32.46 -3.91
CA THR A 6 -0.26 -31.66 -4.98
C THR A 6 0.12 -30.24 -4.54
N TYR A 7 -0.70 -29.54 -3.76
CA TYR A 7 -0.36 -28.20 -3.24
C TYR A 7 0.65 -28.19 -2.09
N TYR A 8 0.71 -29.28 -1.33
CA TYR A 8 1.74 -29.45 -0.30
C TYR A 8 3.09 -29.76 -0.96
N ASP A 9 3.08 -30.57 -2.01
CA ASP A 9 4.25 -30.97 -2.78
C ASP A 9 4.85 -29.78 -3.57
N THR A 10 4.01 -28.92 -4.18
CA THR A 10 4.49 -27.71 -4.87
C THR A 10 5.14 -26.69 -3.94
N LEU A 11 4.67 -26.59 -2.69
CA LEU A 11 5.28 -25.76 -1.65
C LEU A 11 6.43 -26.47 -0.92
N GLY A 12 6.61 -27.78 -1.12
CA GLY A 12 7.63 -28.58 -0.46
C GLY A 12 7.41 -28.73 1.05
N VAL A 13 6.15 -28.77 1.48
CA VAL A 13 5.76 -28.91 2.90
C VAL A 13 4.93 -30.18 3.12
N LYS A 14 4.89 -30.68 4.36
CA LYS A 14 4.08 -31.85 4.70
C LYS A 14 2.60 -31.46 4.87
N PRO A 15 1.65 -32.38 4.64
CA PRO A 15 0.21 -32.10 4.85
C PRO A 15 -0.16 -31.63 6.26
N ASN A 16 0.64 -32.00 7.28
CA ASN A 16 0.48 -31.56 8.66
C ASN A 16 1.32 -30.31 9.01
N CYS A 17 1.73 -29.51 8.01
CA CYS A 17 2.57 -28.34 8.26
C CYS A 17 1.80 -27.24 9.01
N THR A 18 2.52 -26.51 9.84
CA THR A 18 1.99 -25.32 10.50
C THR A 18 1.89 -24.14 9.54
N MET A 19 1.06 -23.16 9.86
CA MET A 19 0.91 -21.94 9.05
C MET A 19 2.22 -21.16 8.90
N ASP A 20 3.10 -21.23 9.89
CA ASP A 20 4.40 -20.56 9.86
C ASP A 20 5.39 -21.25 8.93
N GLU A 21 5.37 -22.59 8.88
CA GLU A 21 6.14 -23.36 7.91
C GLU A 21 5.67 -23.10 6.49
N LEU A 22 4.35 -23.06 6.27
CA LEU A 22 3.74 -22.72 4.98
C LEU A 22 4.20 -21.33 4.50
N LYS A 23 4.14 -20.32 5.39
CA LYS A 23 4.61 -18.95 5.11
C LYS A 23 6.10 -18.86 4.81
N LYS A 24 6.93 -19.69 5.47
CA LYS A 24 8.38 -19.73 5.24
C LYS A 24 8.70 -20.37 3.90
N ALA A 25 8.04 -21.48 3.58
CA ALA A 25 8.19 -22.18 2.31
C ALA A 25 7.78 -21.30 1.12
N TYR A 26 6.60 -20.67 1.20
CA TYR A 26 6.14 -19.73 0.17
C TYR A 26 7.11 -18.57 -0.04
N ARG A 27 7.60 -17.92 1.03
CA ARG A 27 8.56 -16.82 0.90
C ARG A 27 9.85 -17.23 0.21
N LYS A 28 10.37 -18.43 0.51
CA LYS A 28 11.59 -18.97 -0.11
C LYS A 28 11.38 -19.22 -1.61
N LEU A 29 10.24 -19.81 -1.99
CA LEU A 29 9.91 -20.13 -3.37
C LEU A 29 9.52 -18.89 -4.19
N ALA A 30 8.76 -17.96 -3.60
CA ALA A 30 8.37 -16.71 -4.24
C ALA A 30 9.58 -15.82 -4.57
N LEU A 31 10.61 -15.80 -3.71
CA LEU A 31 11.86 -15.09 -4.01
C LEU A 31 12.69 -15.78 -5.10
N LYS A 32 12.65 -17.12 -5.16
CA LYS A 32 13.39 -17.91 -6.14
C LYS A 32 12.77 -17.81 -7.53
N TYR A 33 11.44 -17.84 -7.62
CA TYR A 33 10.70 -17.84 -8.88
C TYR A 33 10.06 -16.48 -9.19
N HIS A 34 10.52 -15.40 -8.57
CA HIS A 34 9.96 -14.07 -8.81
C HIS A 34 10.09 -13.69 -10.30
N PRO A 35 9.03 -13.21 -10.96
CA PRO A 35 9.02 -12.93 -12.40
C PRO A 35 10.07 -11.89 -12.83
N ASP A 36 10.41 -10.95 -11.94
CA ASP A 36 11.46 -9.95 -12.15
C ASP A 36 12.87 -10.56 -12.26
N LYS A 37 13.14 -11.66 -11.55
CA LYS A 37 14.45 -12.32 -11.55
C LYS A 37 14.53 -13.51 -12.51
N ASN A 38 13.39 -14.15 -12.76
CA ASN A 38 13.27 -15.34 -13.60
C ASN A 38 12.02 -15.24 -14.49
N PRO A 39 12.04 -14.42 -15.55
CA PRO A 39 10.89 -14.17 -16.41
C PRO A 39 10.39 -15.43 -17.16
N ASN A 40 11.25 -16.42 -17.38
CA ASN A 40 10.89 -17.68 -18.06
C ASN A 40 10.26 -18.74 -17.13
N GLU A 41 10.22 -18.49 -15.82
CA GLU A 41 9.71 -19.44 -14.81
C GLU A 41 8.41 -18.95 -14.15
N GLY A 42 7.70 -18.04 -14.82
CA GLY A 42 6.45 -17.45 -14.33
C GLY A 42 5.35 -18.49 -14.09
N GLU A 43 5.34 -19.62 -14.80
CA GLU A 43 4.37 -20.70 -14.58
C GLU A 43 4.54 -21.38 -13.22
N LYS A 44 5.78 -21.60 -12.77
CA LYS A 44 6.05 -22.16 -11.43
C LYS A 44 5.62 -21.18 -10.35
N PHE A 45 5.85 -19.89 -10.55
CA PHE A 45 5.40 -18.86 -9.62
C PHE A 45 3.87 -18.82 -9.48
N LYS A 46 3.14 -19.02 -10.58
CA LYS A 46 1.67 -19.13 -10.57
C LYS A 46 1.22 -20.32 -9.73
N GLN A 47 1.81 -21.50 -9.94
CA GLN A 47 1.48 -22.72 -9.20
C GLN A 47 1.78 -22.58 -7.70
N ILE A 48 2.91 -21.98 -7.34
CA ILE A 48 3.30 -21.71 -5.94
C ILE A 48 2.31 -20.75 -5.27
N SER A 49 1.87 -19.72 -5.98
CA SER A 49 0.93 -18.72 -5.46
C SER A 49 -0.46 -19.30 -5.26
N GLN A 50 -0.95 -20.10 -6.22
CA GLN A 50 -2.22 -20.81 -6.12
C GLN A 50 -2.21 -21.79 -4.93
N ALA A 51 -1.16 -22.60 -4.80
CA ALA A 51 -1.03 -23.55 -3.69
C ALA A 51 -1.03 -22.84 -2.33
N TYR A 52 -0.32 -21.71 -2.21
CA TYR A 52 -0.31 -20.94 -0.98
C TYR A 52 -1.66 -20.31 -0.68
N GLU A 53 -2.40 -19.80 -1.67
CA GLU A 53 -3.73 -19.22 -1.44
C GLU A 53 -4.69 -20.22 -0.80
N VAL A 54 -4.75 -21.43 -1.35
CA VAL A 54 -5.63 -22.50 -0.88
C VAL A 54 -5.24 -22.96 0.51
N LEU A 55 -3.94 -23.13 0.77
CA LEU A 55 -3.45 -23.61 2.06
C LEU A 55 -3.34 -22.51 3.13
N SER A 56 -3.35 -21.23 2.74
CA SER A 56 -3.20 -20.09 3.66
C SER A 56 -4.44 -19.77 4.49
N THR A 57 -5.62 -20.20 4.03
CA THR A 57 -6.90 -19.99 4.73
C THR A 57 -7.38 -21.31 5.27
N GLU A 58 -7.68 -21.37 6.56
CA GLU A 58 -8.07 -22.62 7.24
C GLU A 58 -9.31 -23.27 6.59
N GLU A 59 -10.26 -22.47 6.14
CA GLU A 59 -11.47 -22.92 5.42
C GLU A 59 -11.12 -23.57 4.07
N LYS A 60 -10.33 -22.88 3.22
CA LYS A 60 -9.92 -23.39 1.91
C LYS A 60 -9.02 -24.62 2.03
N ARG A 61 -8.15 -24.66 3.04
CA ARG A 61 -7.30 -25.81 3.36
C ARG A 61 -8.15 -27.03 3.72
N LYS A 62 -9.16 -26.86 4.58
CA LYS A 62 -10.10 -27.95 4.93
C LYS A 62 -10.87 -28.46 3.71
N ILE A 63 -11.33 -27.57 2.84
CA ILE A 63 -12.04 -27.95 1.59
C ILE A 63 -11.12 -28.76 0.69
N TYR A 64 -9.88 -28.31 0.50
CA TYR A 64 -8.88 -29.02 -0.28
C TYR A 64 -8.50 -30.36 0.34
N ASP A 65 -8.31 -30.41 1.66
CA ASP A 65 -7.92 -31.63 2.36
C ASP A 65 -8.99 -32.72 2.28
N MET A 66 -10.28 -32.34 2.30
CA MET A 66 -11.43 -33.25 2.19
C MET A 66 -11.78 -33.60 0.74
N GLY A 67 -11.67 -32.63 -0.16
CA GLY A 67 -12.29 -32.69 -1.48
C GLY A 67 -11.34 -32.71 -2.68
N GLY A 68 -10.07 -32.37 -2.48
CA GLY A 68 -9.08 -32.21 -3.56
C GLY A 68 -9.33 -30.95 -4.39
N GLU A 69 -8.61 -30.81 -5.51
CA GLU A 69 -8.74 -29.65 -6.41
C GLU A 69 -10.16 -29.50 -7.00
N GLN A 70 -10.87 -30.62 -7.19
CA GLN A 70 -12.23 -30.63 -7.74
C GLN A 70 -13.24 -29.92 -6.82
N ALA A 71 -13.16 -30.13 -5.50
CA ALA A 71 -14.07 -29.48 -4.54
C ALA A 71 -13.85 -27.96 -4.47
N LEU A 72 -12.65 -27.50 -4.79
CA LEU A 72 -12.34 -26.08 -4.87
C LEU A 72 -12.96 -25.42 -6.12
N LYS A 73 -13.13 -26.18 -7.21
CA LYS A 73 -13.79 -25.73 -8.45
C LYS A 73 -15.32 -25.75 -8.32
N GLU A 74 -15.89 -26.70 -7.58
CA GLU A 74 -17.34 -26.83 -7.40
C GLU A 74 -17.90 -25.93 -6.28
N GLY A 75 -17.08 -25.56 -5.28
CA GLY A 75 -17.47 -24.66 -4.17
C GLY A 75 -17.34 -23.16 -4.48
N GLY A 76 -16.92 -22.78 -5.68
CA GLY A 76 -16.56 -21.42 -6.07
C GLY A 76 -17.63 -20.68 -6.88
N SER A 77 -18.86 -20.61 -6.41
CA SER A 77 -19.89 -19.75 -7.00
C SER A 77 -19.83 -18.35 -6.36
N GLY A 78 -19.37 -17.35 -7.12
CA GLY A 78 -19.58 -15.94 -6.81
C GLY A 78 -18.33 -15.13 -6.43
N GLY A 79 -17.46 -14.84 -7.41
CA GLY A 79 -16.41 -13.85 -7.25
C GLY A 79 -15.38 -13.93 -8.36
N GLY A 80 -15.60 -13.17 -9.43
CA GLY A 80 -14.76 -13.16 -10.63
C GLY A 80 -13.28 -12.98 -10.33
N PHE A 81 -12.49 -13.95 -10.78
CA PHE A 81 -11.06 -13.81 -11.02
C PHE A 81 -10.76 -14.45 -12.37
N SER A 82 -11.08 -13.72 -13.44
CA SER A 82 -10.87 -14.19 -14.81
C SER A 82 -9.41 -14.07 -15.26
N SER A 83 -8.47 -13.66 -14.40
CA SER A 83 -7.06 -13.54 -14.76
C SER A 83 -6.11 -13.72 -13.57
N PRO A 84 -5.10 -14.60 -13.68
CA PRO A 84 -4.03 -14.75 -12.67
C PRO A 84 -3.23 -13.46 -12.40
N MET A 85 -3.27 -12.48 -13.32
CA MET A 85 -2.70 -11.15 -13.11
C MET A 85 -3.53 -10.29 -12.14
N ASP A 86 -4.87 -10.42 -12.14
CA ASP A 86 -5.72 -9.70 -11.17
C ASP A 86 -5.47 -10.20 -9.74
N ILE A 87 -5.13 -11.48 -9.56
CA ILE A 87 -4.79 -12.08 -8.26
C ILE A 87 -3.43 -11.55 -7.77
N PHE A 88 -2.46 -11.43 -8.68
CA PHE A 88 -1.16 -10.81 -8.38
C PHE A 88 -1.31 -9.31 -8.08
N ASP A 89 -2.17 -8.57 -8.80
CA ASP A 89 -2.46 -7.18 -8.50
C ASP A 89 -3.27 -7.01 -7.20
N MET A 90 -4.15 -7.94 -6.85
CA MET A 90 -4.82 -7.89 -5.54
C MET A 90 -3.82 -8.14 -4.40
N PHE A 91 -2.86 -9.07 -4.56
CA PHE A 91 -1.92 -9.44 -3.49
C PHE A 91 -0.65 -8.58 -3.42
N PHE A 92 -0.12 -8.12 -4.56
CA PHE A 92 1.12 -7.32 -4.68
C PHE A 92 0.88 -5.89 -5.22
N GLY A 93 -0.23 -5.63 -5.93
CA GLY A 93 -0.41 -4.44 -6.77
C GLY A 93 -1.47 -3.40 -6.35
N GLY A 94 -2.39 -3.64 -5.42
CA GLY A 94 -3.37 -2.58 -5.10
C GLY A 94 -4.73 -2.88 -4.45
N GLY A 95 -4.97 -4.03 -3.79
CA GLY A 95 -6.29 -4.26 -3.20
C GLY A 95 -6.29 -5.16 -1.97
N ARG A 96 -6.65 -4.61 -0.80
CA ARG A 96 -6.76 -5.26 0.53
C ARG A 96 -5.45 -5.42 1.30
N GLY A 97 -4.98 -4.29 1.82
CA GLY A 97 -3.87 -4.27 2.77
C GLY A 97 -3.73 -2.91 3.45
N SER A 98 -4.81 -2.42 4.07
CA SER A 98 -4.80 -1.25 4.96
C SER A 98 -4.11 -1.56 6.30
N MET A 99 -2.90 -2.11 6.22
CA MET A 99 -1.99 -2.31 7.35
C MET A 99 -0.52 -2.28 6.89
N ARG A 100 -0.22 -1.61 5.76
CA ARG A 100 1.14 -1.16 5.51
C ARG A 100 1.48 -0.21 6.66
N SER A 101 2.32 -0.70 7.56
CA SER A 101 3.09 0.10 8.51
C SER A 101 3.32 1.47 7.88
N ARG A 102 2.87 2.53 8.58
CA ARG A 102 3.08 3.94 8.22
C ARG A 102 4.59 4.19 8.14
N ARG A 103 5.22 3.67 7.10
CA ARG A 103 6.57 4.07 6.73
C ARG A 103 6.41 5.53 6.37
N PRO A 104 7.17 6.44 6.99
CA PRO A 104 7.11 7.85 6.65
C PRO A 104 7.21 7.95 5.12
N GLN A 105 6.20 8.54 4.47
CA GLN A 105 6.31 8.76 3.04
C GLN A 105 7.60 9.55 2.82
N LYS A 106 8.47 9.04 1.94
CA LYS A 106 9.63 9.80 1.51
C LYS A 106 9.13 11.11 0.93
N GLY A 107 9.82 12.21 1.28
CA GLY A 107 9.55 13.50 0.66
C GLY A 107 9.69 13.43 -0.86
N LYS A 108 8.97 14.30 -1.56
CA LYS A 108 9.13 14.45 -3.01
C LYS A 108 10.53 14.97 -3.31
N ASP A 109 11.16 14.45 -4.37
CA ASP A 109 12.45 14.95 -4.83
C ASP A 109 12.31 16.37 -5.39
N VAL A 110 13.32 17.20 -5.16
CA VAL A 110 13.40 18.57 -5.68
C VAL A 110 14.45 18.60 -6.79
N ILE A 111 14.03 18.88 -8.01
CA ILE A 111 14.92 18.99 -9.17
C ILE A 111 15.25 20.47 -9.39
N HIS A 112 16.54 20.82 -9.38
CA HIS A 112 17.00 22.17 -9.71
C HIS A 112 17.86 22.13 -10.97
N GLN A 113 17.38 22.78 -12.03
CA GLN A 113 18.09 22.86 -13.30
C GLN A 113 19.12 23.99 -13.24
N LEU A 114 20.40 23.65 -13.44
CA LEU A 114 21.51 24.60 -13.48
C LEU A 114 21.99 24.75 -14.92
N SER A 115 21.98 25.97 -15.46
CA SER A 115 22.54 26.28 -16.77
C SER A 115 24.04 26.53 -16.66
N VAL A 116 24.87 25.57 -17.09
CA VAL A 116 26.33 25.68 -17.07
C VAL A 116 26.88 25.91 -18.48
N SER A 117 27.97 26.69 -18.58
CA SER A 117 28.75 26.82 -19.82
C SER A 117 29.73 25.65 -19.96
N LEU A 118 30.22 25.40 -21.18
CA LEU A 118 31.21 24.32 -21.43
C LEU A 118 32.53 24.55 -20.67
N ASP A 119 32.98 25.80 -20.57
CA ASP A 119 34.20 26.14 -19.81
C ASP A 119 34.06 25.90 -18.31
N GLU A 120 32.89 26.18 -17.74
CA GLU A 120 32.60 25.88 -16.32
C GLU A 120 32.49 24.37 -16.07
N LEU A 121 32.03 23.61 -17.06
CA LEU A 121 31.97 22.15 -16.99
C LEU A 121 33.38 21.53 -17.05
N TYR A 122 34.29 22.11 -17.83
CA TYR A 122 35.66 21.62 -17.99
C TYR A 122 36.57 22.00 -16.81
N ASN A 123 36.50 23.24 -16.34
CA ASN A 123 37.37 23.76 -15.27
C ASN A 123 36.78 23.58 -13.86
N GLY A 124 35.47 23.30 -13.76
CA GLY A 124 34.73 23.27 -12.51
C GLY A 124 34.35 24.67 -12.03
N SER A 125 33.09 24.85 -11.62
CA SER A 125 32.62 26.10 -11.00
C SER A 125 31.86 25.84 -9.70
N VAL A 126 31.98 26.77 -8.75
CA VAL A 126 31.23 26.73 -7.49
C VAL A 126 30.04 27.67 -7.60
N ARG A 127 28.82 27.12 -7.60
CA ARG A 127 27.57 27.90 -7.62
C ARG A 127 26.84 27.78 -6.29
N LYS A 128 26.38 28.92 -5.78
CA LYS A 128 25.58 28.97 -4.55
C LYS A 128 24.14 28.60 -4.88
N LEU A 129 23.67 27.48 -4.33
CA LEU A 129 22.30 27.03 -4.46
C LEU A 129 21.47 27.55 -3.27
N ALA A 130 20.43 28.32 -3.55
CA ALA A 130 19.46 28.74 -2.53
C ALA A 130 18.33 27.70 -2.47
N LEU A 131 18.33 26.86 -1.43
CA LEU A 131 17.26 25.89 -1.18
C LEU A 131 16.34 26.42 -0.10
N GLN A 132 15.03 26.44 -0.38
CA GLN A 132 14.01 26.64 0.64
C GLN A 132 13.61 25.29 1.22
N LYS A 133 13.75 25.13 2.53
CA LYS A 133 13.33 23.93 3.25
C LYS A 133 12.20 24.25 4.23
N ASN A 134 11.27 23.33 4.36
CA ASN A 134 10.25 23.42 5.40
C ASN A 134 10.83 22.91 6.71
N VAL A 135 10.98 23.79 7.70
CA VAL A 135 11.44 23.44 9.05
C VAL A 135 10.23 23.28 9.96
N ILE A 136 10.28 22.30 10.86
CA ILE A 136 9.24 22.06 11.86
C ILE A 136 9.17 23.28 12.78
N CYS A 137 7.95 23.79 13.00
CA CYS A 137 7.75 24.94 13.87
C CYS A 137 8.11 24.61 15.32
N GLU A 138 9.20 25.19 15.83
CA GLU A 138 9.71 24.96 17.19
C GLU A 138 8.66 25.28 18.26
N LYS A 139 7.93 26.41 18.11
CA LYS A 139 6.92 26.85 19.09
C LYS A 139 5.74 25.89 19.26
N CYS A 140 5.42 25.07 18.26
CA CYS A 140 4.33 24.11 18.35
C CYS A 140 4.80 22.66 18.18
N GLU A 141 6.10 22.42 18.00
CA GLU A 141 6.71 21.11 17.72
C GLU A 141 5.99 20.37 16.59
N GLY A 142 5.57 21.09 15.54
CA GLY A 142 4.84 20.48 14.42
C GLY A 142 3.39 20.10 14.71
N ARG A 143 2.79 20.51 15.84
CA ARG A 143 1.36 20.30 16.12
C ARG A 143 0.45 21.28 15.38
N GLY A 144 0.93 22.48 15.08
CA GLY A 144 0.17 23.52 14.39
C GLY A 144 -0.76 24.34 15.31
N GLY A 145 -0.92 23.94 16.57
CA GLY A 145 -1.72 24.64 17.56
C GLY A 145 -1.21 24.44 18.99
N LYS A 146 -1.97 24.92 19.98
CA LYS A 146 -1.72 24.66 21.40
C LYS A 146 -1.84 23.16 21.72
N LYS A 147 -1.26 22.74 22.85
CA LYS A 147 -1.39 21.34 23.32
C LYS A 147 -2.87 21.01 23.51
N GLY A 148 -3.36 19.97 22.84
CA GLY A 148 -4.76 19.51 22.92
C GLY A 148 -5.76 20.24 22.01
N SER A 149 -5.34 21.26 21.25
CA SER A 149 -6.25 22.01 20.37
C SER A 149 -6.42 21.38 18.97
N VAL A 150 -5.91 20.17 18.78
CA VAL A 150 -5.95 19.44 17.50
C VAL A 150 -7.04 18.40 17.61
N GLU A 151 -8.12 18.61 16.87
CA GLU A 151 -9.28 17.72 16.85
C GLU A 151 -9.32 16.95 15.53
N GLN A 152 -9.88 15.74 15.55
CA GLN A 152 -10.11 15.00 14.31
C GLN A 152 -11.21 15.68 13.51
N CYS A 153 -11.00 15.81 12.20
CA CYS A 153 -11.99 16.41 11.32
C CYS A 153 -13.24 15.52 11.26
N PRO A 154 -14.42 15.97 11.74
CA PRO A 154 -15.63 15.14 11.80
C PRO A 154 -16.07 14.53 10.45
N PRO A 155 -16.07 15.27 9.32
CA PRO A 155 -16.59 14.74 8.07
C PRO A 155 -15.67 13.71 7.38
N CYS A 156 -14.36 13.71 7.66
CA CYS A 156 -13.44 12.68 7.15
C CYS A 156 -12.96 11.70 8.22
N ARG A 157 -13.33 11.89 9.49
CA ARG A 157 -12.90 11.05 10.63
C ARG A 157 -11.39 10.78 10.65
N GLY A 158 -10.58 11.80 10.37
CA GLY A 158 -9.12 11.68 10.36
C GLY A 158 -8.49 11.10 9.07
N THR A 159 -9.29 10.73 8.06
CA THR A 159 -8.76 10.17 6.81
C THR A 159 -8.29 11.23 5.81
N GLY A 160 -8.72 12.50 5.97
CA GLY A 160 -8.36 13.59 5.06
C GLY A 160 -9.10 13.56 3.70
N MET A 161 -9.91 12.53 3.43
CA MET A 161 -10.65 12.34 2.18
C MET A 161 -12.14 12.14 2.47
N GLN A 162 -13.00 12.60 1.56
CA GLN A 162 -14.46 12.38 1.59
C GLN A 162 -14.85 11.61 0.33
N VAL A 163 -15.67 10.57 0.50
CA VAL A 163 -16.22 9.79 -0.61
C VAL A 163 -17.48 10.50 -1.08
N GLN A 164 -17.43 11.07 -2.29
CA GLN A 164 -18.60 11.64 -2.95
C GLN A 164 -19.17 10.58 -3.90
N VAL A 165 -20.44 10.26 -3.69
CA VAL A 165 -21.16 9.28 -4.50
C VAL A 165 -21.80 10.04 -5.67
N GLN A 166 -21.35 9.77 -6.90
CA GLN A 166 -21.89 10.37 -8.12
C GLN A 166 -22.58 9.29 -8.95
N GLN A 167 -23.86 9.51 -9.27
CA GLN A 167 -24.65 8.60 -10.09
C GLN A 167 -24.50 9.04 -11.55
N LEU A 168 -23.86 8.20 -12.38
CA LEU A 168 -23.56 8.52 -13.78
C LEU A 168 -24.65 8.01 -14.73
N ALA A 169 -25.36 6.95 -14.34
CA ALA A 169 -26.47 6.36 -15.09
C ALA A 169 -27.43 5.62 -14.15
N PRO A 170 -28.66 5.28 -14.60
CA PRO A 170 -29.57 4.44 -13.83
C PRO A 170 -28.86 3.13 -13.43
N GLY A 171 -28.72 2.88 -12.12
CA GLY A 171 -28.04 1.70 -11.58
C GLY A 171 -26.50 1.77 -11.52
N MET A 172 -25.85 2.81 -12.07
CA MET A 172 -24.39 2.98 -11.99
C MET A 172 -24.02 4.12 -11.04
N ILE A 173 -23.48 3.74 -9.89
CA ILE A 173 -23.02 4.64 -8.84
C ILE A 173 -21.49 4.57 -8.78
N GLN A 174 -20.80 5.69 -8.98
CA GLN A 174 -19.35 5.79 -8.80
C GLN A 174 -19.04 6.49 -7.48
N GLN A 175 -18.14 5.90 -6.70
CA GLN A 175 -17.60 6.50 -5.49
C GLN A 175 -16.30 7.22 -5.82
N ILE A 176 -16.31 8.55 -5.82
CA ILE A 176 -15.13 9.38 -6.07
C ILE A 176 -14.55 9.83 -4.73
N GLN A 177 -13.27 9.53 -4.49
CA GLN A 177 -12.56 10.07 -3.32
C GLN A 177 -12.10 11.49 -3.63
N THR A 178 -12.61 12.46 -2.88
CA THR A 178 -12.22 13.87 -2.98
C THR A 178 -11.50 14.29 -1.70
N MET A 179 -10.60 15.28 -1.80
CA MET A 179 -9.95 15.86 -0.63
C MET A 179 -11.00 16.49 0.28
N CYS A 180 -10.96 16.17 1.58
CA CYS A 180 -11.93 16.70 2.54
C CYS A 180 -11.87 18.23 2.54
N ARG A 181 -12.99 18.89 2.22
CA ARG A 181 -13.05 20.36 2.07
C ARG A 181 -12.75 21.10 3.38
N GLU A 182 -13.12 20.52 4.52
CA GLU A 182 -12.92 21.15 5.83
C GLU A 182 -11.47 21.11 6.33
N CYS A 183 -10.78 19.96 6.22
CA CYS A 183 -9.40 19.82 6.71
C CYS A 183 -8.37 19.90 5.60
N GLN A 184 -8.76 20.04 4.33
CA GLN A 184 -7.83 20.07 3.20
C GLN A 184 -6.80 18.92 3.27
N GLY A 185 -7.28 17.68 3.42
CA GLY A 185 -6.39 16.52 3.41
C GLY A 185 -5.57 16.28 4.69
N THR A 186 -5.55 17.20 5.67
CA THR A 186 -4.75 17.00 6.89
C THR A 186 -5.36 15.98 7.86
N GLY A 187 -6.65 15.69 7.75
CA GLY A 187 -7.41 14.83 8.68
C GLY A 187 -7.69 15.46 10.04
N GLU A 188 -7.07 16.60 10.34
CA GLU A 188 -7.13 17.28 11.63
C GLU A 188 -7.61 18.71 11.45
N ARG A 189 -8.41 19.18 12.41
CA ARG A 189 -8.94 20.55 12.46
C ARG A 189 -8.40 21.23 13.71
N ILE A 190 -7.96 22.47 13.54
CA ILE A 190 -7.47 23.32 14.63
C ILE A 190 -8.33 24.58 14.66
N ASN A 191 -8.88 24.89 15.83
CA ASN A 191 -9.67 26.10 16.04
C ASN A 191 -8.83 27.35 15.74
N PRO A 192 -9.38 28.36 15.02
CA PRO A 192 -8.62 29.55 14.60
C PRO A 192 -7.92 30.27 15.75
N LYS A 193 -8.54 30.30 16.93
CA LYS A 193 -8.02 30.94 18.15
C LYS A 193 -6.79 30.23 18.74
N ASP A 194 -6.64 28.94 18.47
CA ASP A 194 -5.58 28.09 19.03
C ASP A 194 -4.51 27.71 18.02
N ARG A 195 -4.59 28.24 16.79
CA ARG A 195 -3.53 28.10 15.80
C ARG A 195 -2.25 28.75 16.31
N CYS A 196 -1.13 28.08 16.07
CA CYS A 196 0.17 28.65 16.38
C CYS A 196 0.36 29.94 15.56
N LYS A 197 0.70 31.04 16.23
CA LYS A 197 0.89 32.35 15.57
C LYS A 197 2.03 32.35 14.55
N THR A 198 3.03 31.48 14.72
CA THR A 198 4.23 31.44 13.86
C THR A 198 4.02 30.61 12.59
N CYS A 199 3.38 29.44 12.67
CA CYS A 199 3.12 28.61 11.48
C CYS A 199 1.67 28.68 10.97
N GLN A 200 0.79 29.43 11.65
CA GLN A 200 -0.63 29.60 11.30
C GLN A 200 -1.40 28.28 11.12
N GLY A 201 -0.98 27.20 11.80
CA GLY A 201 -1.56 25.87 11.64
C GLY A 201 -0.87 24.97 10.61
N LYS A 202 0.10 25.48 9.84
CA LYS A 202 0.82 24.71 8.80
C LYS A 202 1.86 23.74 9.36
N LYS A 203 2.12 23.74 10.67
CA LYS A 203 3.07 22.86 11.39
C LYS A 203 4.54 23.07 11.04
N THR A 204 4.85 23.52 9.82
CA THR A 204 6.17 23.91 9.34
C THR A 204 6.20 25.39 8.93
N PHE A 205 7.39 25.96 8.83
CA PHE A 205 7.64 27.27 8.22
C PHE A 205 8.75 27.12 7.16
N GLY A 206 8.65 27.87 6.06
CA GLY A 206 9.67 27.87 5.01
C GLY A 206 10.86 28.72 5.44
N GLN A 207 12.06 28.15 5.38
CA GLN A 207 13.33 28.83 5.59
C GLN A 207 14.22 28.64 4.38
#